data_AF-A0A0N6ZTN8-F1
#
_entry.id   AF-A0A0N6ZTN8-F1
#
_cell.length_a   1.000
_cell.length_b   1.000
_cell.length_c   1.000
_cell.angle_alpha   90.00
_cell.angle_beta   90.00
_cell.angle_gamma   90.00
#
_symmetry.space_group_name_H-M   'P 1'
#
loop_
_entity.id
_entity.type
_entity.pdbx_description
1 polymer ?
#
loop_
_entity_poly.entity_id
_entity_poly.type
_entity_poly.pdbx_seq_one_letter_code
_entity_poly.pdbx_strand_id
1 'polypeptide(L)' 'MPWGGAEPYAPVGVPLVDLLDRVLATGVVVSGDLVLAIADVPLVRISLHALLSSVNERVPAPWPDSGPL' A
#
# COMPACT_ATOMS: atom_id res chain seq x y z
N MET A 1 24.37 0.82 12.99
CA MET A 1 24.81 1.17 11.61
C MET A 1 25.63 0.01 11.07
N PRO A 2 25.50 -0.43 9.80
CA PRO A 2 24.58 -0.01 8.73
C PRO A 2 23.83 -1.20 8.08
N TRP A 3 22.64 -0.97 7.54
CA TRP A 3 22.05 -1.81 6.49
C TRP A 3 22.85 -1.54 5.21
N GLY A 4 24.02 -2.17 5.08
CA GLY A 4 24.94 -2.01 3.95
C GLY A 4 24.66 -3.07 2.89
N GLY A 5 24.18 -2.64 1.73
CA GLY A 5 24.01 -3.50 0.56
C GLY A 5 22.97 -2.97 -0.42
N ALA A 6 23.18 -1.76 -0.96
CA ALA A 6 22.45 -1.32 -2.15
C ALA A 6 23.09 -1.97 -3.38
N GLU A 7 22.56 -3.11 -3.81
CA GLU A 7 22.88 -3.68 -5.11
C GLU A 7 22.32 -2.75 -6.22
N PRO A 8 23.07 -2.44 -7.30
CA PRO A 8 22.76 -1.34 -8.21
C PRO A 8 21.70 -1.68 -9.29
N TYR A 9 20.68 -2.48 -8.98
CA TYR A 9 19.68 -2.91 -9.96
C TYR A 9 18.27 -2.36 -9.66
N ALA A 10 18.08 -1.05 -9.82
CA ALA A 10 16.84 -0.42 -10.33
C ALA A 10 16.96 1.12 -10.26
N PRO A 11 16.48 1.87 -11.26
CA PRO A 11 16.30 3.31 -11.14
C PRO A 11 15.04 3.61 -10.31
N VAL A 12 15.09 3.38 -8.99
CA VAL A 12 14.08 3.89 -8.05
C VAL A 12 14.78 4.35 -6.77
N GLY A 13 15.62 5.37 -6.90
CA GLY A 13 16.17 6.10 -5.77
C GLY A 13 15.18 7.15 -5.28
N VAL A 14 13.98 6.75 -4.87
CA VAL A 14 13.05 7.63 -4.15
C VAL A 14 12.90 7.05 -2.75
N PRO A 15 13.19 7.83 -1.69
CA PRO A 15 12.92 7.41 -0.32
C PRO A 15 11.49 6.88 -0.21
N LEU A 16 11.28 5.75 0.47
CA LEU A 16 9.94 5.18 0.66
C LEU A 16 8.97 6.23 1.24
N VAL A 17 9.48 7.11 2.11
CA VAL A 17 8.73 8.22 2.69
C VAL A 17 8.29 9.26 1.65
N ASP A 18 9.10 9.58 0.65
CA ASP A 18 8.76 10.55 -0.40
C ASP A 18 7.78 9.94 -1.42
N LEU A 19 7.93 8.63 -1.71
CA LEU A 19 6.93 7.89 -2.48
C LEU A 19 5.60 7.86 -1.73
N LEU A 20 5.66 7.56 -0.44
CA LEU A 20 4.47 7.51 0.41
C LEU A 20 3.83 8.90 0.49
N ASP A 21 4.58 9.97 0.75
CA ASP A 21 4.07 11.35 0.79
C ASP A 21 3.43 11.77 -0.54
N ARG A 22 4.06 11.43 -1.68
CA ARG A 22 3.48 11.74 -2.99
C ARG A 22 2.20 10.95 -3.27
N VAL A 23 2.15 9.66 -2.87
CA VAL A 23 0.95 8.82 -2.97
C VAL A 23 -0.15 9.32 -2.05
N LEU A 24 0.21 9.74 -0.83
CA LEU A 24 -0.67 10.31 0.19
C LEU A 24 -1.26 11.66 -0.25
N ALA A 25 -0.46 12.51 -0.90
CA ALA A 25 -0.86 13.82 -1.38
C ALA A 25 -1.68 13.77 -2.69
N THR A 26 -1.35 12.86 -3.60
CA THR A 26 -1.99 12.80 -4.94
C THR A 26 -3.22 11.88 -4.96
N GLY A 27 -3.25 10.86 -4.10
CA GLY A 27 -4.21 9.77 -4.20
C GLY A 27 -3.89 8.86 -5.39
N VAL A 28 -3.98 7.54 -5.19
CA VAL A 28 -3.67 6.55 -6.24
C VAL A 28 -4.80 5.55 -6.35
N VAL A 29 -5.29 5.31 -7.56
CA VAL A 29 -6.22 4.21 -7.83
C VAL A 29 -5.41 2.95 -8.15
N VAL A 30 -5.55 1.93 -7.31
CA VAL A 30 -4.98 0.60 -7.52
C VAL A 30 -6.06 -0.32 -8.05
N SER A 31 -5.77 -0.98 -9.17
CA SER A 31 -6.62 -2.02 -9.74
C SER A 31 -5.85 -3.34 -9.79
N GLY A 32 -6.50 -4.43 -9.46
CA GLY A 32 -5.87 -5.75 -9.46
C GLY A 32 -6.87 -6.86 -9.14
N ASP A 33 -6.38 -8.09 -9.10
CA ASP A 33 -7.19 -9.26 -8.78
C ASP A 33 -6.54 -10.04 -7.63
N LEU A 34 -7.35 -10.44 -6.65
CA LEU A 34 -6.95 -11.29 -5.53
C LEU A 34 -7.65 -12.63 -5.64
N VAL A 35 -6.91 -13.73 -5.51
CA VAL A 35 -7.46 -15.09 -5.48
C VAL A 35 -7.24 -15.68 -4.10
N LEU A 36 -8.31 -16.07 -3.43
CA LEU A 36 -8.25 -16.82 -2.19
C LEU A 36 -8.29 -18.31 -2.51
N ALA A 37 -7.26 -19.02 -2.06
CA ALA A 37 -7.09 -20.45 -2.28
C ALA A 37 -6.93 -21.20 -0.96
N ILE A 38 -7.35 -22.46 -0.92
CA ILE A 38 -7.14 -23.38 0.20
C ILE A 38 -6.52 -24.65 -0.37
N ALA A 39 -5.41 -25.11 0.22
CA ALA A 39 -4.68 -26.30 -0.23
C ALA A 39 -4.41 -26.27 -1.76
N ASP A 40 -3.91 -25.13 -2.24
CA ASP A 40 -3.62 -24.87 -3.67
C ASP A 40 -4.83 -24.88 -4.61
N VAL A 41 -6.06 -24.98 -4.08
CA VAL A 41 -7.30 -24.89 -4.86
C VAL A 41 -7.87 -23.47 -4.78
N PRO A 42 -7.99 -22.75 -5.90
CA PRO A 42 -8.60 -21.42 -5.92
C PRO A 42 -10.11 -21.51 -5.68
N LEU A 43 -10.63 -20.69 -4.76
CA LEU A 43 -12.06 -20.71 -4.38
C LEU A 43 -12.77 -19.41 -4.76
N VAL A 44 -12.12 -18.28 -4.53
CA VAL A 44 -12.74 -16.95 -4.71
C VAL A 44 -11.79 -16.06 -5.46
N ARG A 45 -12.29 -15.39 -6.50
CA ARG A 45 -11.58 -14.33 -7.23
C ARG A 45 -12.26 -13.00 -6.93
N ILE A 46 -11.48 -12.03 -6.50
CA ILE A 46 -11.93 -10.70 -6.11
C ILE A 46 -11.25 -9.70 -7.05
N SER A 47 -12.03 -8.97 -7.82
CA SER A 47 -11.54 -7.84 -8.60
C SER A 47 -11.50 -6.61 -7.69
N LEU A 48 -10.31 -6.08 -7.43
CA LEU A 48 -10.05 -4.96 -6.55
C LEU A 48 -9.91 -3.68 -7.37
N HIS A 49 -10.71 -2.67 -7.03
CA HIS A 49 -10.52 -1.29 -7.43
C HIS A 49 -10.52 -0.44 -6.15
N ALA A 50 -9.34 -0.04 -5.71
CA ALA A 50 -9.16 0.70 -4.46
C ALA A 50 -8.56 2.07 -4.74
N LEU A 51 -9.14 3.11 -4.14
CA LEU A 51 -8.50 4.43 -4.06
C LEU A 51 -7.69 4.48 -2.76
N LEU A 52 -6.38 4.60 -2.88
CA LEU A 52 -5.47 4.88 -1.79
C LEU A 52 -5.38 6.40 -1.62
N SER A 53 -5.75 6.91 -0.45
CA SER A 53 -5.58 8.30 -0.06
C SER A 53 -5.06 8.37 1.38
N SER A 54 -4.41 9.47 1.75
CA SER A 54 -4.08 9.70 3.16
C SER A 54 -5.33 9.80 4.01
N VAL A 55 -5.28 9.24 5.22
CA VAL A 55 -6.23 9.57 6.28
C VAL A 55 -5.93 11.00 6.75
N ASN A 56 -6.95 11.83 6.87
CA ASN A 56 -6.89 13.19 7.43
C ASN A 56 -8.26 13.59 7.98
N GLU A 57 -8.40 14.79 8.54
CA GLU A 57 -9.67 15.26 9.11
C GLU A 57 -10.85 15.26 8.12
N ARG A 58 -10.59 15.43 6.81
CA ARG A 58 -11.62 15.39 5.76
C ARG A 58 -11.94 13.96 5.30
N VAL A 59 -11.01 13.03 5.47
CA VAL A 59 -11.16 11.61 5.11
C VAL A 59 -10.71 10.77 6.31
N PRO A 60 -11.58 10.59 7.33
CA PRO A 60 -11.24 9.84 8.52
C PRO A 60 -11.09 8.34 8.20
N ALA A 61 -10.34 7.62 9.05
CA ALA A 61 -10.25 6.18 8.94
C ALA A 61 -11.63 5.54 9.13
N PRO A 62 -12.00 4.53 8.32
CA PRO A 62 -13.31 3.88 8.43
C PRO A 62 -13.41 2.90 9.61
N TRP A 63 -12.28 2.55 10.23
CA TRP A 63 -12.23 1.78 11.47
C TRP A 63 -12.14 2.71 12.67
N PRO A 64 -12.71 2.33 13.83
CA PRO A 64 -12.59 3.11 15.05
C PRO A 64 -11.10 3.31 15.40
N ASP A 65 -10.74 4.51 15.84
CA ASP A 65 -9.37 4.90 16.21
C ASP A 65 -8.68 3.74 16.95
N SER A 66 -7.69 3.15 16.30
CA SER A 66 -6.78 2.23 16.95
C SER A 66 -5.98 3.10 17.92
N GLY A 67 -6.27 2.97 19.21
CA GLY A 67 -5.65 3.77 20.28
C GLY A 67 -4.12 3.80 20.21
N PRO A 68 -3.48 4.71 20.96
CA PRO A 68 -2.08 5.07 20.77
C PRO A 68 -1.16 3.84 20.90
N LEU A 69 -0.35 3.61 19.86
CA LEU A 69 0.80 2.71 19.89
C LEU A 69 1.97 3.35 20.65
#